data_AF-A0A3P7X9D3-F1
#
_entry.id   AF-A0A3P7X9D3-F1
#
_cell.length_a   1.000
_cell.length_b   1.000
_cell.length_c   1.000
_cell.angle_alpha   90.00
_cell.angle_beta   90.00
_cell.angle_gamma   90.00
#
_symmetry.space_group_name_H-M   'P 1'
#
loop_
_entity.id
_entity.type
_entity.pdbx_description
1 polymer ?
#
loop_
_entity_poly.entity_id
_entity_poly.type
_entity_poly.pdbx_seq_one_letter_code
_entity_poly.pdbx_strand_id
1 'polypeptide(L)'
;MKNEEVFVNMHYVSGNQDLLKSCMGVITEQQVALSNIATSSSSLGSCMTGDSIGPPHQPLKIVQRMRLEASQLEGVQRKLRQLNDFCMCLTLASAPPLTPDASLNNEQIRMNRILCDGFIKYMLEKGAAGIINVCHPCTQQNLYVIHIFPPCEFSRCQLQACAPALYHSLAENSIPHVLTVITTV
;
A
#
# COMPACT_ATOMS: atom_id res chain seq x y z
N MET A 1 10.09 -1.70 0.97
CA MET A 1 10.58 -2.51 -0.19
C MET A 1 12.09 -2.57 -0.09
N LYS A 2 12.71 -3.75 -0.23
CA LYS A 2 14.12 -3.94 0.17
C LYS A 2 14.32 -3.47 1.63
N ASN A 3 15.22 -2.52 1.87
CA ASN A 3 15.51 -1.94 3.19
C ASN A 3 14.88 -0.55 3.38
N GLU A 4 14.08 -0.08 2.41
CA GLU A 4 13.40 1.22 2.48
C GLU A 4 11.98 1.05 2.99
N GLU A 5 11.54 2.00 3.82
CA GLU A 5 10.20 2.07 4.39
C GLU A 5 9.60 3.45 4.13
N VAL A 6 8.33 3.47 3.73
CA VAL A 6 7.59 4.70 3.48
C VAL A 6 6.22 4.61 4.13
N PHE A 7 5.88 5.64 4.90
CA PHE A 7 4.53 5.83 5.41
C PHE A 7 3.69 6.46 4.32
N VAL A 8 2.47 5.93 4.13
CA VAL A 8 1.59 6.35 3.06
C VAL A 8 0.15 6.45 3.52
N ASN A 9 -0.59 7.36 2.90
CA ASN A 9 -2.04 7.43 2.96
C ASN A 9 -2.64 6.97 1.63
N MET A 10 -3.70 6.16 1.71
CA MET A 10 -4.46 5.68 0.56
C MET A 10 -5.76 6.47 0.44
N HIS A 11 -5.91 7.22 -0.66
CA HIS A 11 -7.09 8.01 -0.98
C HIS A 11 -7.93 7.27 -2.01
N TYR A 12 -9.18 6.95 -1.68
CA TYR A 12 -10.10 6.26 -2.58
C TYR A 12 -10.29 7.02 -3.90
N VAL A 13 -10.29 6.28 -5.02
CA VAL A 13 -10.50 6.82 -6.38
C VAL A 13 -11.70 6.15 -7.06
N SER A 14 -11.79 4.81 -7.04
CA SER A 14 -12.83 4.07 -7.77
C SER A 14 -13.00 2.63 -7.25
N GLY A 15 -14.09 1.96 -7.64
CA GLY A 15 -14.41 0.58 -7.28
C GLY A 15 -15.14 0.45 -5.93
N ASN A 16 -15.05 -0.72 -5.32
CA ASN A 16 -15.70 -1.02 -4.05
C ASN A 16 -14.82 -0.60 -2.86
N GLN A 17 -15.19 0.51 -2.20
CA GLN A 17 -14.45 1.05 -1.06
C GLN A 17 -14.36 0.07 0.13
N ASP A 18 -15.34 -0.82 0.30
CA ASP A 18 -15.34 -1.76 1.42
C ASP A 18 -14.23 -2.81 1.31
N LEU A 19 -13.74 -3.12 0.10
CA LEU A 19 -12.59 -4.01 -0.07
C LEU A 19 -11.33 -3.48 0.61
N LEU A 20 -11.12 -2.16 0.63
CA LEU A 20 -9.99 -1.57 1.36
C LEU A 20 -10.11 -1.87 2.86
N LYS A 21 -11.30 -1.68 3.43
CA LYS A 21 -11.55 -1.93 4.86
C LYS A 21 -11.37 -3.41 5.18
N SER A 22 -11.98 -4.31 4.41
CA SER A 22 -11.87 -5.75 4.60
C SER A 22 -10.43 -6.25 4.45
N CYS A 23 -9.70 -5.77 3.44
CA CYS A 23 -8.30 -6.11 3.23
C CYS A 23 -7.42 -5.64 4.41
N MET A 24 -7.60 -4.41 4.89
CA MET A 24 -6.85 -3.89 6.04
C MET A 24 -7.21 -4.58 7.36
N GLY A 25 -8.46 -5.03 7.50
CA GLY A 25 -8.89 -5.87 8.62
C GLY A 25 -8.11 -7.18 8.68
N VAL A 26 -8.03 -7.90 7.55
CA VAL A 26 -7.25 -9.15 7.46
C VAL A 26 -5.76 -8.90 7.74
N ILE A 27 -5.18 -7.83 7.22
CA ILE A 27 -3.78 -7.45 7.50
C ILE A 27 -3.58 -7.23 9.01
N THR A 28 -4.51 -6.55 9.66
CA THR A 28 -4.44 -6.27 11.10
C THR A 28 -4.51 -7.57 11.91
N GLU A 29 -5.42 -8.48 11.56
CA GLU A 29 -5.52 -9.80 12.20
C GLU A 29 -4.23 -10.62 12.03
N GLN A 30 -3.60 -10.60 10.85
CA GLN A 30 -2.30 -11.24 10.63
C GLN A 30 -1.21 -10.66 11.54
N GLN A 31 -1.15 -9.33 11.66
CA GLN A 31 -0.16 -8.65 12.49
C GLN A 31 -0.34 -9.00 13.97
N VAL A 32 -1.57 -9.05 14.47
CA VAL A 32 -1.90 -9.46 15.85
C VAL A 32 -1.53 -10.94 16.10
N ALA A 33 -1.83 -11.82 15.14
CA ALA A 33 -1.46 -13.23 15.26
C ALA A 33 0.06 -13.42 15.36
N LEU A 34 0.84 -12.68 14.56
CA LEU A 34 2.30 -12.71 14.59
C LEU A 34 2.88 -12.13 15.89
N SER A 35 2.30 -11.04 16.41
CA SER A 35 2.77 -10.45 17.68
C SER A 35 2.55 -11.39 18.86
N ASN A 36 1.39 -12.07 18.92
CA ASN A 36 1.07 -13.00 20.00
C ASN A 36 2.04 -14.18 20.07
N ILE A 37 2.48 -14.70 18.91
CA ILE A 37 3.48 -15.77 18.83
C ILE A 37 4.84 -15.28 19.37
N ALA A 38 5.28 -14.07 18.97
CA ALA A 38 6.55 -13.52 19.45
C ALA A 38 6.57 -13.36 20.99
N THR A 39 5.50 -12.86 21.59
CA THR A 39 5.38 -12.73 23.06
C THR A 39 5.30 -14.07 23.80
N SER A 40 4.81 -15.14 23.17
CA SER A 40 4.78 -16.48 23.78
C SER A 40 6.15 -17.16 23.86
N SER A 41 7.14 -16.67 23.11
CA SER A 41 8.53 -17.15 23.14
C SER A 41 9.43 -16.40 24.14
N SER A 42 8.94 -15.33 24.77
CA SER A 42 9.66 -14.51 25.74
C SER A 42 8.97 -14.51 27.10
N SER A 43 8.86 -15.68 27.73
CA SER A 43 8.50 -15.80 29.14
C SER A 43 9.73 -15.55 30.03
N LEU A 44 10.15 -14.29 30.15
CA LEU A 44 10.74 -13.75 31.39
C LEU A 44 10.69 -12.20 31.39
N GLY A 45 9.77 -11.65 32.18
CA GLY A 45 9.86 -10.30 32.77
C GLY A 45 9.42 -9.11 31.92
N SER A 46 8.24 -8.55 32.20
CA SER A 46 8.13 -7.27 32.94
C SER A 46 6.69 -6.77 32.92
N CYS A 47 6.24 -6.33 34.10
CA CYS A 47 4.96 -5.71 34.34
C CYS A 47 5.05 -4.18 34.17
N MET A 48 3.97 -3.59 33.63
CA MET A 48 3.52 -2.19 33.73
C MET A 48 4.48 -1.07 33.27
N THR A 49 4.11 -0.40 32.17
CA THR A 49 3.71 1.02 32.16
C THR A 49 2.94 1.28 30.86
N GLY A 50 1.73 1.84 30.98
CA GLY A 50 0.88 2.20 29.86
C GLY A 50 1.31 3.52 29.23
N ASP A 51 1.46 3.51 27.91
CA ASP A 51 1.05 4.56 26.95
C ASP A 51 1.54 4.22 25.52
N SER A 52 1.27 2.99 25.07
CA SER A 52 1.46 2.61 23.66
C SER A 52 0.11 2.48 23.00
N ILE A 53 -0.42 3.59 22.48
CA ILE A 53 -1.63 3.60 21.66
C ILE A 53 -1.33 2.89 20.34
N GLY A 54 -1.72 1.63 20.26
CA GLY A 54 -1.74 0.81 19.04
C GLY A 54 -0.66 -0.28 19.00
N PRO A 55 -0.97 -1.48 18.46
CA PRO A 55 0.06 -2.47 18.18
C PRO A 55 1.08 -1.87 17.20
N PRO A 56 2.38 -2.23 17.28
CA PRO A 56 3.37 -1.79 16.31
C PRO A 56 2.96 -2.33 14.93
N HIS A 57 2.44 -1.46 14.07
CA HIS A 57 2.11 -1.82 12.69
C HIS A 57 3.40 -2.23 11.98
N GLN A 58 3.57 -3.54 11.74
CA GLN A 58 4.70 -4.02 10.97
C GLN A 58 4.57 -3.53 9.51
N PRO A 59 5.65 -3.04 8.88
CA PRO A 59 5.59 -2.56 7.50
C PRO A 59 5.14 -3.66 6.55
N LEU A 60 4.20 -3.35 5.65
CA LEU A 60 3.82 -4.27 4.60
C LEU A 60 4.98 -4.48 3.63
N LYS A 61 5.41 -5.74 3.49
CA LYS A 61 6.57 -6.10 2.65
C LYS A 61 6.12 -6.39 1.23
N ILE A 62 6.60 -5.58 0.29
CA ILE A 62 6.52 -5.87 -1.14
C ILE A 62 7.58 -6.92 -1.48
N VAL A 63 7.18 -8.19 -1.51
CA VAL A 63 8.06 -9.35 -1.75
C VAL A 63 7.92 -9.92 -3.16
N GLN A 64 6.87 -9.53 -3.87
CA GLN A 64 6.60 -9.96 -5.24
C GLN A 64 6.46 -8.77 -6.17
N ARG A 65 6.59 -9.03 -7.48
CA ARG A 65 6.40 -8.04 -8.54
C ARG A 65 5.66 -8.66 -9.71
N MET A 66 4.80 -7.90 -10.34
CA MET A 66 4.11 -8.25 -11.58
C MET A 66 4.68 -7.39 -12.71
N ARG A 67 5.06 -7.98 -13.83
CA ARG A 67 5.58 -7.21 -14.97
C ARG A 67 4.48 -6.36 -15.60
N LEU A 68 4.84 -5.18 -16.10
CA LEU A 68 3.96 -4.29 -16.85
C LEU A 68 3.84 -4.72 -18.32
N GLU A 69 3.56 -6.00 -18.54
CA GLU A 69 3.34 -6.59 -19.86
C GLU A 69 1.84 -6.71 -20.14
N ALA A 70 1.44 -6.67 -21.41
CA ALA A 70 0.03 -6.63 -21.82
C ALA A 70 -0.81 -7.78 -21.22
N SER A 71 -0.29 -9.01 -21.19
CA SER A 71 -1.00 -10.18 -20.65
C SER A 71 -1.30 -10.06 -19.15
N GLN A 72 -0.36 -9.49 -18.37
CA GLN A 72 -0.53 -9.27 -16.95
C GLN A 72 -1.53 -8.14 -16.68
N LEU A 73 -1.38 -7.03 -17.42
CA LEU A 73 -2.26 -5.88 -17.32
C LEU A 73 -3.70 -6.22 -17.73
N GLU A 74 -3.90 -7.12 -18.69
CA GLU A 74 -5.23 -7.58 -19.09
C GLU A 74 -5.96 -8.29 -17.94
N GLY A 75 -5.23 -9.09 -17.14
CA GLY A 75 -5.78 -9.74 -15.94
C GLY A 75 -6.32 -8.73 -14.93
N VAL A 76 -5.53 -7.70 -14.63
CA VAL A 76 -5.95 -6.61 -13.73
C VAL A 76 -7.11 -5.83 -14.35
N GLN A 77 -7.03 -5.49 -15.64
CA GLN A 77 -8.07 -4.77 -16.36
C GLN A 77 -9.41 -5.52 -16.35
N ARG A 78 -9.40 -6.85 -16.39
CA ARG A 78 -10.61 -7.67 -16.31
C ARG A 78 -11.29 -7.52 -14.96
N LYS A 79 -10.52 -7.54 -13.86
CA LYS A 79 -11.04 -7.26 -12.50
C LYS A 79 -11.58 -5.83 -12.39
N LEU A 80 -10.91 -4.85 -13.01
CA LEU A 80 -11.38 -3.45 -13.05
C LEU A 80 -12.73 -3.24 -13.77
N ARG A 81 -13.23 -4.20 -14.55
CA ARG A 81 -14.56 -4.12 -15.17
C ARG A 81 -15.69 -4.51 -14.22
N GLN A 82 -15.38 -5.17 -13.11
CA GLN A 82 -16.33 -5.62 -12.11
C GLN A 82 -16.17 -4.73 -10.87
N LEU A 83 -17.06 -3.75 -10.70
CA LEU A 83 -16.95 -2.73 -9.64
C LEU A 83 -16.81 -3.31 -8.22
N ASN A 84 -17.31 -4.52 -8.00
CA ASN A 84 -17.23 -5.21 -6.70
C ASN A 84 -15.92 -5.96 -6.45
N ASP A 85 -15.09 -6.16 -7.48
CA ASP A 85 -13.90 -7.01 -7.43
C ASP A 85 -12.60 -6.22 -7.24
N PHE A 86 -12.68 -4.89 -7.21
CA PHE A 86 -11.52 -4.05 -7.00
C PHE A 86 -11.81 -2.80 -6.16
N CYS A 87 -10.77 -2.29 -5.51
CA CYS A 87 -10.70 -0.95 -4.94
C CYS A 87 -9.44 -0.25 -5.45
N MET A 88 -9.62 0.92 -6.05
CA MET A 88 -8.54 1.74 -6.58
C MET A 88 -8.32 2.94 -5.67
N CYS A 89 -7.07 3.15 -5.26
CA CYS A 89 -6.66 4.25 -4.41
C CYS A 89 -5.44 4.97 -5.00
N LEU A 90 -5.42 6.30 -4.88
CA LEU A 90 -4.21 7.09 -5.02
C LEU A 90 -3.44 7.02 -3.70
N THR A 91 -2.18 6.61 -3.78
CA THR A 91 -1.35 6.45 -2.58
C THR A 91 -0.25 7.51 -2.57
N LEU A 92 -0.23 8.30 -1.51
CA LEU A 92 0.68 9.43 -1.29
C LEU A 92 1.53 9.16 -0.06
N ALA A 93 2.79 9.60 -0.09
CA ALA A 93 3.63 9.60 1.11
C ALA A 93 3.01 10.47 2.20
N SER A 94 3.13 10.03 3.45
CA SER A 94 2.66 10.74 4.64
C SER A 94 3.77 10.74 5.70
N ALA A 95 3.81 11.76 6.56
CA ALA A 95 4.65 11.70 7.75
C ALA A 95 4.30 10.47 8.61
N PRO A 96 5.27 9.87 9.33
CA PRO A 96 5.01 8.79 10.27
C PRO A 96 3.97 9.19 11.34
N PRO A 97 3.20 8.23 11.90
CA PRO A 97 2.35 8.50 13.04
C PRO A 97 3.13 9.08 14.21
N LEU A 98 2.48 9.92 15.03
CA LEU A 98 3.09 10.57 16.21
C LEU A 98 4.26 11.51 15.88
N THR A 99 4.42 11.93 14.61
CA THR A 99 5.39 12.96 14.24
C THR A 99 5.00 14.30 14.89
N PRO A 100 5.91 14.96 15.64
CA PRO A 100 5.67 16.29 16.18
C PRO A 100 5.41 17.34 15.09
N ASP A 101 4.52 18.30 15.36
CA ASP A 101 4.15 19.36 14.40
C ASP A 101 5.37 20.10 13.82
N ALA A 102 6.37 20.38 14.67
CA ALA A 102 7.58 21.09 14.28
C ALA A 102 8.44 20.32 13.25
N SER A 103 8.32 18.98 13.17
CA SER A 103 9.08 18.14 12.22
C SER A 103 8.22 17.60 11.07
N LEU A 104 6.90 17.85 11.08
CA LEU A 104 5.94 17.27 10.13
C LEU A 104 6.31 17.56 8.67
N ASN A 105 6.67 18.80 8.35
CA ASN A 105 7.09 19.16 6.99
C ASN A 105 8.38 18.45 6.54
N ASN A 106 9.37 18.37 7.42
CA ASN A 106 10.65 17.71 7.12
C ASN A 106 10.47 16.20 6.91
N GLU A 107 9.65 15.56 7.75
CA GLU A 107 9.32 14.14 7.61
C GLU A 107 8.50 13.87 6.35
N GLN A 108 7.55 14.73 6.01
CA GLN A 108 6.79 14.64 4.75
C GLN A 108 7.74 14.70 3.54
N ILE A 109 8.70 15.63 3.52
CA ILE A 109 9.71 15.73 2.45
C ILE A 109 10.57 14.46 2.40
N ARG A 110 11.01 13.95 3.54
CA ARG A 110 11.79 12.70 3.62
C ARG A 110 11.01 11.51 3.05
N MET A 111 9.76 11.34 3.44
CA MET A 111 8.90 10.25 2.97
C MET A 111 8.63 10.35 1.47
N ASN A 112 8.46 11.55 0.92
CA ASN A 112 8.34 11.76 -0.52
C ASN A 112 9.60 11.35 -1.27
N ARG A 113 10.80 11.69 -0.75
CA ARG A 113 12.07 11.26 -1.35
C ARG A 113 12.20 9.74 -1.35
N ILE A 114 11.87 9.08 -0.25
CA ILE A 114 11.90 7.61 -0.17
C ILE A 114 10.90 6.99 -1.16
N LEU A 115 9.69 7.53 -1.28
CA LEU A 115 8.70 7.07 -2.27
C LEU A 115 9.23 7.19 -3.70
N CYS A 116 9.80 8.35 -4.05
CA CYS A 116 10.40 8.60 -5.36
C CYS A 116 11.57 7.65 -5.65
N ASP A 117 12.60 7.69 -4.81
CA ASP A 117 13.91 7.11 -5.11
C ASP A 117 13.94 5.62 -4.79
N GLY A 118 13.29 5.20 -3.70
CA GLY A 118 13.29 3.83 -3.21
C GLY A 118 12.24 2.93 -3.88
N PHE A 119 11.07 3.49 -4.20
CA PHE A 119 9.92 2.71 -4.68
C PHE A 119 9.58 2.99 -6.14
N ILE A 120 9.24 4.23 -6.49
CA ILE A 120 8.80 4.59 -7.86
C ILE A 120 9.91 4.31 -8.86
N LYS A 121 11.11 4.87 -8.65
CA LYS A 121 12.26 4.68 -9.54
C LYS A 121 12.57 3.20 -9.74
N TYR A 122 12.63 2.44 -8.65
CA TYR A 122 12.89 1.00 -8.73
C TYR A 122 11.83 0.25 -9.53
N MET A 123 10.55 0.52 -9.31
CA MET A 123 9.46 -0.14 -10.03
C MET A 123 9.47 0.20 -11.54
N LEU A 124 9.76 1.46 -11.89
CA LEU A 124 9.91 1.88 -13.28
C LEU A 124 11.11 1.20 -13.96
N GLU A 125 12.29 1.20 -13.32
CA GLU A 125 13.49 0.52 -13.83
C GLU A 125 13.28 -0.98 -14.05
N LYS A 126 12.46 -1.62 -13.20
CA LYS A 126 12.13 -3.04 -13.33
C LYS A 126 10.95 -3.32 -14.26
N GLY A 127 10.29 -2.28 -14.79
CA GLY A 127 9.09 -2.42 -15.62
C GLY A 127 8.02 -3.25 -14.93
N ALA A 128 7.80 -3.02 -13.63
CA ALA A 128 6.95 -3.88 -12.81
C ALA A 128 6.13 -3.10 -11.78
N ALA A 129 4.96 -3.64 -11.42
CA ALA A 129 4.19 -3.24 -10.25
C ALA A 129 4.61 -4.06 -9.03
N GLY A 130 4.56 -3.45 -7.84
CA GLY A 130 4.72 -4.16 -6.57
C GLY A 130 3.51 -5.02 -6.26
N ILE A 131 3.71 -6.20 -5.67
CA ILE A 131 2.65 -7.13 -5.27
C ILE A 131 2.77 -7.47 -3.78
N ILE A 132 1.65 -7.37 -3.08
CA ILE A 132 1.45 -7.87 -1.72
C ILE A 132 0.25 -8.81 -1.75
N ASN A 133 0.44 -10.06 -1.37
CA ASN A 133 -0.67 -11.01 -1.17
C ASN A 133 -1.14 -10.93 0.27
N VAL A 134 -2.45 -10.83 0.44
CA VAL A 134 -3.10 -10.83 1.74
C VAL A 134 -3.86 -12.13 1.88
N CYS A 135 -3.38 -12.99 2.79
CA CYS A 135 -3.92 -14.32 3.01
C CYS A 135 -4.85 -14.38 4.22
N HIS A 136 -5.71 -15.38 4.28
CA HIS A 136 -6.46 -15.66 5.49
C HIS A 136 -5.49 -16.02 6.64
N PRO A 137 -5.64 -15.45 7.86
CA PRO A 137 -4.68 -15.64 8.95
C PRO A 137 -4.47 -17.12 9.32
N CYS A 138 -5.56 -17.90 9.39
CA CYS A 138 -5.51 -19.31 9.73
C CYS A 138 -5.20 -20.25 8.55
N THR A 139 -5.94 -20.15 7.45
CA THR A 139 -5.84 -21.12 6.33
C THR A 139 -4.73 -20.79 5.33
N GLN A 140 -4.13 -19.60 5.40
CA GLN A 140 -3.11 -19.10 4.45
C GLN A 140 -3.60 -19.03 2.99
N GLN A 141 -4.91 -19.15 2.75
CA GLN A 141 -5.52 -18.95 1.44
C GLN A 141 -5.41 -17.48 1.01
N ASN A 142 -4.97 -17.19 -0.22
CA ASN A 142 -4.95 -15.82 -0.73
C ASN A 142 -6.39 -15.27 -0.82
N LEU A 143 -6.63 -14.11 -0.20
CA LEU A 143 -7.93 -13.43 -0.22
C LEU A 143 -7.89 -12.20 -1.12
N TYR A 144 -6.83 -11.40 -0.99
CA TYR A 144 -6.65 -10.18 -1.77
C TYR A 144 -5.24 -10.09 -2.34
N VAL A 145 -5.14 -9.35 -3.45
CA VAL A 145 -3.86 -8.94 -4.05
C VAL A 145 -3.84 -7.43 -4.12
N ILE A 146 -2.81 -6.83 -3.53
CA ILE A 146 -2.55 -5.39 -3.62
C ILE A 146 -1.50 -5.17 -4.71
N HIS A 147 -1.92 -4.53 -5.79
CA HIS A 147 -1.07 -4.09 -6.88
C HIS A 147 -0.65 -2.64 -6.65
N ILE A 148 0.65 -2.37 -6.65
CA ILE A 148 1.21 -1.03 -6.46
C ILE A 148 1.89 -0.63 -7.77
N PHE A 149 1.20 0.18 -8.58
CA PHE A 149 1.70 0.64 -9.85
C PHE A 149 2.49 1.95 -9.68
N PRO A 150 3.74 2.02 -10.18
CA PRO A 150 4.40 3.32 -10.32
C PRO A 150 3.66 4.17 -11.37
N PRO A 151 3.96 5.47 -11.50
CA PRO A 151 3.49 6.30 -12.61
C PRO A 151 3.90 5.72 -13.97
N CYS A 152 3.01 4.95 -14.59
CA CYS A 152 3.21 4.27 -15.86
C CYS A 152 1.98 4.45 -16.76
N GLU A 153 2.04 3.94 -17.99
CA GLU A 153 0.95 4.10 -18.94
C GLU A 153 -0.38 3.54 -18.42
N PHE A 154 -0.34 2.37 -17.77
CA PHE A 154 -1.54 1.78 -17.16
C PHE A 154 -2.12 2.69 -16.07
N SER A 155 -1.31 3.11 -15.09
CA SER A 155 -1.80 3.93 -13.98
C SER A 155 -2.31 5.29 -14.46
N ARG A 156 -1.64 5.87 -15.45
CA ARG A 156 -2.04 7.11 -16.12
C ARG A 156 -3.42 6.98 -16.75
N CYS A 157 -3.64 5.96 -17.57
CA CYS A 157 -4.91 5.72 -18.24
C CYS A 157 -6.06 5.51 -17.23
N GLN A 158 -5.82 4.75 -16.16
CA GLN A 158 -6.84 4.57 -15.10
C GLN A 158 -7.17 5.87 -14.38
N LEU A 159 -6.17 6.65 -13.98
CA LEU A 159 -6.40 7.92 -13.28
C LEU A 159 -7.08 8.96 -14.18
N GLN A 160 -6.69 9.06 -15.46
CA GLN A 160 -7.33 9.94 -16.43
C GLN A 160 -8.79 9.56 -16.67
N ALA A 161 -9.11 8.26 -16.71
CA ALA A 161 -10.47 7.79 -16.90
C ALA A 161 -11.35 7.98 -15.64
N CYS A 162 -10.82 7.68 -14.46
CA CYS A 162 -11.58 7.69 -13.21
C CYS A 162 -11.65 9.07 -12.54
N ALA A 163 -10.57 9.84 -12.59
CA ALA A 163 -10.42 11.10 -11.85
C ALA A 163 -9.54 12.11 -12.61
N PRO A 164 -9.99 12.64 -13.76
CA PRO A 164 -9.17 13.49 -14.64
C PRO A 164 -8.67 14.77 -13.95
N ALA A 165 -9.51 15.44 -13.17
CA ALA A 165 -9.13 16.66 -12.45
C ALA A 165 -8.01 16.39 -11.41
N LEU A 166 -8.11 15.26 -10.69
CA LEU A 166 -7.08 14.82 -9.76
C LEU A 166 -5.77 14.53 -10.49
N TYR A 167 -5.84 13.81 -11.62
CA TYR A 167 -4.67 13.52 -12.44
C TYR A 167 -3.95 14.80 -12.91
N HIS A 168 -4.69 15.80 -13.38
CA HIS A 168 -4.11 17.09 -13.79
C HIS A 168 -3.41 17.78 -12.62
N SER A 169 -4.05 17.83 -11.44
CA SER A 169 -3.45 18.41 -10.24
C SER A 169 -2.15 17.69 -9.81
N LEU A 170 -2.11 16.35 -9.88
CA LEU A 170 -0.91 15.59 -9.58
C LEU A 170 0.24 15.89 -10.55
N ALA A 171 -0.08 16.01 -11.84
CA ALA A 171 0.90 16.31 -12.87
C ALA A 171 1.46 17.74 -12.76
N GLU A 172 0.58 18.73 -12.56
CA GLU A 172 0.97 20.14 -12.41
C GLU A 172 1.87 20.37 -11.19
N ASN A 173 1.54 19.72 -10.07
CA ASN A 173 2.28 19.89 -8.82
C ASN A 173 3.45 18.90 -8.65
N SER A 174 3.70 18.03 -9.65
CA SER A 174 4.75 16.99 -9.60
C SER A 174 4.71 16.15 -8.32
N ILE A 175 3.51 15.81 -7.84
CA ILE A 175 3.32 15.12 -6.56
C ILE A 175 3.74 13.64 -6.73
N PRO A 176 4.71 13.14 -5.94
CA PRO A 176 5.05 11.72 -5.93
C PRO A 176 3.86 10.87 -5.51
N HIS A 177 3.46 9.93 -6.36
CA HIS A 177 2.32 9.06 -6.10
C HIS A 177 2.49 7.70 -6.74
N VAL A 178 1.77 6.73 -6.21
CA VAL A 178 1.56 5.41 -6.82
C VAL A 178 0.07 5.12 -6.89
N LEU A 179 -0.34 4.34 -7.88
CA LEU A 179 -1.72 3.86 -7.97
C LEU A 179 -1.79 2.48 -7.30
N THR A 180 -2.58 2.36 -6.24
CA THR A 180 -2.80 1.09 -5.55
C THR A 180 -4.14 0.49 -5.97
N VAL A 181 -4.14 -0.75 -6.43
CA VAL A 181 -5.35 -1.50 -6.80
C VAL A 181 -5.41 -2.77 -5.95
N ILE A 182 -6.41 -2.84 -5.09
CA ILE A 182 -6.74 -4.03 -4.29
C ILE A 182 -7.74 -4.84 -5.10
N THR A 183 -7.49 -6.12 -5.35
CA THR A 183 -8.43 -7.03 -6.00
C THR A 183 -8.70 -8.25 -5.14
N THR A 184 -9.90 -8.81 -5.23
CA THR A 184 -10.19 -10.15 -4.73
C THR A 184 -9.52 -11.20 -5.61
N VAL A 185 -9.12 -12.34 -5.02
CA VAL A 185 -8.60 -13.50 -5.75
C VAL A 185 -9.75 -14.22 -6.44
#